data_AF-A0A3A1WKS1-F1
#
_entry.id   AF-A0A3A1WKS1-F1
#
_cell.length_a   1.000
_cell.length_b   1.000
_cell.length_c   1.000
_cell.angle_alpha   90.00
_cell.angle_beta   90.00
_cell.angle_gamma   90.00
#
_symmetry.space_group_name_H-M   'P 1'
#
loop_
_entity.id
_entity.type
_entity.pdbx_description
1 polymer ?
#
loop_
_entity_poly.entity_id
_entity_poly.type
_entity_poly.pdbx_seq_one_letter_code
_entity_poly.pdbx_strand_id
1 'polypeptide(L)'
;MEKEMALLWEVTFFEFLVVSVVIGGALAYAIGRSTARSWSGWGLMVFYCLLLTAAIRFLHFSLFHGTFFLPAATLPTALHYAVIDFAVILAFAVLGRSRTRAGQMSRQYRFERA
;
A
#
# COMPACT_ATOMS: atom_id res chain seq x y z
N MET A 1 -4.53 22.69 7.70
CA MET A 1 -4.95 21.75 8.77
C MET A 1 -3.77 21.49 9.67
N GLU A 2 -4.01 21.26 10.95
CA GLU A 2 -2.98 21.10 11.98
C GLU A 2 -2.36 19.69 11.91
N LYS A 3 -1.04 19.57 12.12
CA LYS A 3 -0.34 18.28 12.13
C LYS A 3 -0.54 17.63 13.49
N GLU A 4 -1.12 16.44 13.54
CA GLU A 4 -1.32 15.71 14.80
C GLU A 4 -0.03 15.05 15.31
N MET A 5 0.92 14.73 14.42
CA MET A 5 2.21 14.09 14.77
C MET A 5 2.05 12.85 15.68
N ALA A 6 1.02 12.04 15.41
CA ALA A 6 0.77 10.82 16.17
C ALA A 6 1.78 9.73 15.77
N LEU A 7 1.92 8.71 16.62
CA LEU A 7 2.87 7.61 16.41
C LEU A 7 2.63 6.86 15.07
N LEU A 8 1.38 6.82 14.61
CA LEU A 8 0.96 6.11 13.41
C LEU A 8 0.69 7.01 12.20
N TRP A 9 0.33 8.28 12.40
CA TRP A 9 -0.06 9.20 11.33
C TRP A 9 0.43 10.63 11.63
N GLU A 10 0.96 11.28 10.61
CA GLU A 10 1.44 12.67 10.71
C GLU A 10 0.31 13.69 10.51
N VAL A 11 -0.59 13.35 9.58
CA VAL A 11 -1.74 14.14 9.16
C VAL A 11 -2.97 13.72 9.96
N THR A 12 -4.07 14.45 9.83
CA THR A 12 -5.32 14.15 10.54
C THR A 12 -5.76 12.71 10.26
N PHE A 13 -6.32 12.04 11.27
CA PHE A 13 -6.82 10.67 11.14
C PHE A 13 -7.71 10.45 9.88
N PHE A 14 -8.59 11.40 9.56
CA PHE A 14 -9.46 11.32 8.38
C PHE A 14 -8.68 11.34 7.05
N GLU A 15 -7.61 12.12 6.96
CA GLU A 15 -6.76 12.21 5.77
C GLU A 15 -6.01 10.90 5.55
N PHE A 16 -5.47 10.33 6.64
CA PHE A 16 -4.85 9.00 6.62
C PHE A 16 -5.84 7.91 6.20
N LEU A 17 -7.05 7.90 6.78
CA LEU A 17 -8.08 6.91 6.47
C LEU A 17 -8.48 6.97 4.98
N VAL A 18 -8.77 8.16 4.46
CA VAL A 18 -9.22 8.30 3.06
C VAL A 18 -8.08 8.01 2.08
N VAL A 19 -6.90 8.62 2.26
CA VAL A 19 -5.83 8.53 1.25
C VAL A 19 -5.05 7.23 1.37
N SER A 20 -4.62 6.84 2.57
CA SER A 20 -3.81 5.63 2.73
C SER A 20 -4.65 4.36 2.75
N VAL A 21 -5.77 4.34 3.47
CA VAL A 21 -6.57 3.10 3.63
C VAL A 21 -7.55 2.91 2.49
N VAL A 22 -8.38 3.91 2.16
CA VAL A 22 -9.39 3.74 1.11
C VAL A 22 -8.76 3.77 -0.29
N ILE A 23 -8.09 4.86 -0.65
CA ILE A 23 -7.49 5.00 -1.99
C ILE A 23 -6.27 4.09 -2.11
N GLY A 24 -5.31 4.21 -1.19
CA GLY A 24 -4.09 3.41 -1.19
C GLY A 24 -4.36 1.92 -1.07
N GLY A 25 -5.24 1.51 -0.15
CA GLY A 25 -5.63 0.11 0.00
C GLY A 25 -6.34 -0.46 -1.23
N ALA A 26 -7.23 0.30 -1.88
CA ALA A 26 -7.89 -0.15 -3.12
C ALA A 26 -6.89 -0.34 -4.28
N LEU A 27 -5.96 0.61 -4.46
CA LEU A 27 -4.90 0.51 -5.45
C LEU A 27 -3.95 -0.65 -5.15
N ALA A 28 -3.56 -0.84 -3.88
CA ALA A 28 -2.71 -1.93 -3.44
C ALA A 28 -3.35 -3.30 -3.67
N TYR A 29 -4.65 -3.42 -3.36
CA TYR A 29 -5.43 -4.62 -3.65
C TYR A 29 -5.44 -4.92 -5.16
N ALA A 30 -5.58 -3.89 -6.00
CA ALA A 30 -5.52 -4.05 -7.45
C ALA A 30 -4.13 -4.54 -7.94
N ILE A 31 -3.04 -4.05 -7.35
CA ILE A 31 -1.66 -4.54 -7.59
C ILE A 31 -1.53 -6.01 -7.16
N GLY A 32 -2.00 -6.36 -5.98
CA GLY A 32 -1.99 -7.74 -5.50
C GLY A 32 -2.74 -8.70 -6.44
N ARG A 33 -3.90 -8.26 -6.91
CA ARG A 33 -4.73 -9.01 -7.87
C ARG A 33 -4.08 -9.10 -9.26
N SER A 34 -3.48 -8.04 -9.78
CA SER A 34 -2.85 -8.06 -11.11
C SER A 34 -1.63 -8.98 -11.13
N THR A 35 -0.78 -8.90 -10.10
CA THR A 35 0.40 -9.74 -9.94
C THR A 35 0.05 -11.21 -9.70
N ALA A 36 -1.09 -11.51 -9.06
CA ALA A 36 -1.60 -12.88 -8.97
C ALA A 36 -2.06 -13.42 -10.33
N ARG A 37 -2.73 -12.59 -11.13
CA ARG A 37 -3.24 -12.98 -12.46
C ARG A 37 -2.13 -13.34 -13.42
N SER A 38 -1.02 -12.62 -13.38
CA SER A 38 0.16 -12.88 -14.21
C SER A 38 1.10 -13.95 -13.66
N TRP A 39 0.76 -14.59 -12.53
CA TRP A 39 1.63 -15.56 -11.84
C TRP A 39 3.03 -14.99 -11.51
N SER A 40 3.17 -13.66 -11.38
CA SER A 40 4.46 -13.01 -11.17
C SER A 40 5.05 -13.35 -9.80
N GLY A 41 6.36 -13.15 -9.62
CA GLY A 41 7.01 -13.30 -8.31
C GLY A 41 6.55 -12.28 -7.26
N TRP A 42 6.81 -12.59 -5.98
CA TRP A 42 6.50 -11.70 -4.85
C TRP A 42 7.30 -10.40 -4.88
N GLY A 43 8.56 -10.44 -5.35
CA GLY A 43 9.42 -9.26 -5.47
C GLY A 43 8.82 -8.17 -6.36
N LEU A 44 8.18 -8.54 -7.48
CA LEU A 44 7.54 -7.57 -8.37
C LEU A 44 6.35 -6.86 -7.69
N MET A 45 5.56 -7.60 -6.89
CA MET A 45 4.47 -7.01 -6.12
C MET A 45 5.00 -6.01 -5.08
N VAL A 46 6.04 -6.40 -4.34
CA VAL A 46 6.70 -5.53 -3.35
C VAL A 46 7.23 -4.26 -4.01
N PHE A 47 7.88 -4.39 -5.17
CA PHE A 47 8.37 -3.25 -5.96
C PHE A 47 7.24 -2.27 -6.34
N TYR A 48 6.11 -2.78 -6.84
CA TYR A 48 4.95 -1.92 -7.12
C TYR A 48 4.33 -1.30 -5.87
N CYS A 49 4.33 -1.99 -4.73
CA CYS A 49 3.87 -1.43 -3.46
C CYS A 49 4.79 -0.30 -2.97
N LEU A 50 6.11 -0.41 -3.16
CA LEU A 50 7.06 0.66 -2.85
C LEU A 50 6.79 1.92 -3.69
N LEU A 51 6.58 1.75 -4.99
CA LEU A 51 6.22 2.87 -5.88
C LEU A 51 4.88 3.50 -5.49
N LEU A 52 3.87 2.68 -5.16
CA LEU A 52 2.58 3.16 -4.69
C LEU A 52 2.70 3.93 -3.36
N THR A 53 3.55 3.47 -2.45
CA THR A 53 3.82 4.16 -1.18
C THR A 53 4.40 5.55 -1.42
N ALA A 54 5.38 5.66 -2.33
CA ALA A 54 5.95 6.94 -2.72
C ALA A 54 4.88 7.89 -3.31
N ALA A 55 3.98 7.37 -4.15
CA ALA A 55 2.87 8.15 -4.70
C ALA A 55 1.88 8.63 -3.63
N ILE A 56 1.51 7.78 -2.67
CA ILE A 56 0.62 8.15 -1.57
C ILE A 56 1.27 9.17 -0.64
N ARG A 57 2.55 9.00 -0.33
CA ARG A 57 3.32 10.00 0.45
C ARG A 57 3.38 11.34 -0.28
N PHE A 58 3.52 11.33 -1.60
CA PHE A 58 3.44 12.55 -2.40
C PHE A 58 2.06 13.23 -2.30
N LEU A 59 0.97 12.46 -2.24
CA LEU A 59 -0.38 13.01 -2.01
C LEU A 59 -0.50 13.63 -0.62
N HIS A 60 0.02 12.96 0.42
CA HIS A 60 0.04 13.51 1.78
C HIS A 60 0.84 14.81 1.88
N PHE A 61 1.97 14.89 1.19
CA PHE A 61 2.75 16.12 1.08
C PHE A 61 1.98 17.23 0.34
N SER A 62 1.43 16.92 -0.83
CA SER A 62 0.86 17.95 -1.73
C SER A 62 -0.49 18.47 -1.27
N LEU A 63 -1.34 17.60 -0.69
CA LEU A 63 -2.69 17.95 -0.27
C LEU A 63 -2.75 18.44 1.18
N PHE A 64 -1.89 17.90 2.05
CA PHE A 64 -2.00 18.09 3.50
C PHE A 64 -0.72 18.63 4.14
N HIS A 65 0.26 19.06 3.34
CA HIS A 65 1.54 19.57 3.81
C HIS A 65 2.28 18.59 4.74
N GLY A 66 2.08 17.28 4.56
CA GLY A 66 2.82 16.23 5.27
C GLY A 66 4.32 16.23 4.96
N THR A 67 5.12 15.46 5.67
CA THR A 67 6.54 15.31 5.37
C THR A 67 6.76 14.45 4.13
N PHE A 68 7.72 14.88 3.32
CA PHE A 68 8.21 14.13 2.17
C PHE A 68 9.70 13.81 2.35
N PHE A 69 10.24 12.94 1.50
CA PHE A 69 11.64 12.50 1.57
C PHE A 69 12.67 13.63 1.42
N LEU A 70 12.25 14.83 1.01
CA LEU A 70 13.05 16.05 0.97
C LEU A 70 12.38 17.14 1.83
N PRO A 71 13.15 17.99 2.55
CA PRO A 71 14.62 18.08 2.61
C PRO A 71 15.29 16.95 3.43
N ALA A 72 16.62 16.76 3.28
CA ALA A 72 17.36 15.69 3.98
C ALA A 72 17.24 15.73 5.52
N ALA A 73 16.89 16.89 6.10
CA ALA A 73 16.64 17.03 7.54
C ALA A 73 15.35 16.32 8.01
N THR A 74 14.33 16.17 7.16
CA THR A 74 13.06 15.50 7.49
C THR A 74 13.04 14.03 7.09
N LEU A 75 14.13 13.53 6.51
CA LEU A 75 14.27 12.15 6.04
C LEU A 75 13.98 11.09 7.11
N PRO A 76 14.47 11.17 8.36
CA PRO A 76 14.17 10.13 9.36
C PRO A 76 12.68 10.05 9.71
N THR A 77 12.01 11.21 9.84
CA THR A 77 10.57 11.28 10.12
C THR A 77 9.76 10.79 8.92
N ALA A 78 10.14 11.18 7.71
CA ALA A 78 9.49 10.73 6.48
C ALA A 78 9.62 9.22 6.27
N LEU A 79 10.77 8.63 6.63
CA LEU A 79 11.00 7.19 6.53
C LEU A 79 10.12 6.41 7.51
N HIS A 80 9.97 6.89 8.76
CA HIS A 80 9.09 6.28 9.75
C HIS A 80 7.65 6.15 9.22
N TYR A 81 7.07 7.26 8.76
CA TYR A 81 5.71 7.22 8.23
C TYR A 81 5.62 6.41 6.93
N ALA A 82 6.62 6.51 6.04
CA ALA A 82 6.65 5.72 4.80
C ALA A 82 6.66 4.20 5.07
N VAL A 83 7.32 3.74 6.12
CA VAL A 83 7.29 2.32 6.54
C VAL A 83 5.89 1.91 6.98
N ILE A 84 5.19 2.78 7.71
CA ILE A 84 3.82 2.51 8.16
C ILE A 84 2.86 2.42 6.98
N ASP A 85 2.87 3.38 6.05
CA ASP A 85 2.01 3.30 4.86
C ASP A 85 2.36 2.10 4.00
N PHE A 86 3.66 1.82 3.85
CA PHE A 86 4.11 0.64 3.10
C PHE A 86 3.57 -0.65 3.72
N ALA A 87 3.59 -0.78 5.05
CA ALA A 87 3.04 -1.95 5.74
C ALA A 87 1.53 -2.09 5.49
N VAL A 88 0.77 -0.98 5.55
CA VAL A 88 -0.67 -0.96 5.27
C VAL A 88 -0.95 -1.37 3.82
N ILE A 89 -0.27 -0.72 2.86
CA ILE A 89 -0.37 -1.02 1.42
C ILE A 89 -0.03 -2.48 1.15
N LEU A 90 1.07 -2.97 1.73
CA LEU A 90 1.52 -4.35 1.54
C LEU A 90 0.49 -5.34 2.08
N ALA A 91 -0.11 -5.08 3.25
CA ALA A 91 -1.19 -5.91 3.77
C ALA A 91 -2.38 -6.01 2.80
N PHE A 92 -2.84 -4.88 2.24
CA PHE A 92 -3.90 -4.88 1.23
C PHE A 92 -3.50 -5.62 -0.06
N ALA A 93 -2.26 -5.46 -0.53
CA ALA A 93 -1.75 -6.18 -1.70
C ALA A 93 -1.69 -7.69 -1.46
N VAL A 94 -1.20 -8.13 -0.29
CA VAL A 94 -1.17 -9.54 0.10
C VAL A 94 -2.60 -10.11 0.15
N LEU A 95 -3.55 -9.38 0.72
CA LEU A 95 -4.96 -9.76 0.78
C LEU A 95 -5.61 -9.89 -0.61
N GLY A 96 -5.26 -9.03 -1.56
CA GLY A 96 -5.74 -9.13 -2.95
C GLY A 96 -5.09 -10.27 -3.72
N ARG A 97 -3.79 -10.49 -3.48
CA ARG A 97 -3.04 -11.58 -4.09
C ARG A 97 -3.53 -12.93 -3.60
N SER A 98 -3.64 -13.14 -2.29
CA SER A 98 -4.06 -14.42 -1.70
C SER A 98 -5.46 -14.86 -2.18
N ARG A 99 -6.44 -13.94 -2.17
CA ARG A 99 -7.79 -14.20 -2.70
C ARG A 99 -7.78 -14.60 -4.18
N THR A 100 -6.99 -13.92 -4.99
CA THR A 100 -6.90 -14.20 -6.43
C THR A 100 -6.22 -15.54 -6.69
N ARG A 101 -5.13 -15.85 -5.98
CA ARG A 101 -4.41 -17.13 -6.11
C ARG A 101 -5.25 -18.31 -5.65
N ALA A 102 -5.98 -18.18 -4.53
CA ALA A 102 -6.88 -19.22 -4.04
C ALA A 102 -7.98 -19.57 -5.07
N GLY A 103 -8.56 -18.54 -5.71
CA GLY A 103 -9.56 -18.74 -6.77
C GLY A 103 -9.00 -19.33 -8.06
N GLN A 104 -7.74 -19.05 -8.40
CA GLN A 104 -7.06 -19.68 -9.55
C GLN A 104 -6.84 -21.17 -9.30
N MET A 105 -6.33 -21.53 -8.12
CA MET A 105 -6.07 -22.93 -7.75
C MET A 105 -7.37 -23.76 -7.73
N SER A 106 -8.46 -23.24 -7.16
CA SER A 106 -9.73 -23.97 -7.13
C SER A 106 -10.35 -24.17 -8.52
N ARG A 107 -10.14 -23.24 -9.45
CA ARG A 107 -10.62 -23.36 -10.82
C ARG A 107 -9.79 -24.32 -11.65
N GLN A 108 -8.47 -24.24 -11.51
CA GLN A 108 -7.54 -25.04 -12.30
C GLN A 108 -7.54 -26.50 -11.85
N TYR A 109 -7.52 -26.79 -10.54
CA TYR A 109 -7.50 -28.16 -10.01
C TYR A 109 -8.89 -28.73 -9.71
N ARG A 110 -9.94 -28.20 -10.34
CA ARG A 110 -11.31 -28.68 -10.11
C ARG A 110 -11.50 -30.14 -10.54
N PHE A 111 -10.73 -30.60 -11.51
CA PHE A 111 -10.79 -31.97 -12.02
C PHE A 111 -10.25 -33.02 -11.04
N GLU A 112 -9.48 -32.65 -10.01
CA GLU A 112 -9.02 -33.59 -8.97
C GLU A 112 -10.09 -33.86 -7.90
N ARG A 113 -11.25 -33.18 -7.96
CA ARG A 113 -12.36 -33.33 -7.00
C ARG A 113 -13.66 -33.85 -7.65
N ALA A 114 -13.62 -34.30 -8.90
CA ALA A 114 -14.75 -34.91 -9.62
C ALA A 114 -14.53 -36.42 -9.75
#